data_AF-A0A4S8MYE5-F1
#
_entry.id   AF-A0A4S8MYE5-F1
#
_cell.length_a   1.000
_cell.length_b   1.000
_cell.length_c   1.000
_cell.angle_alpha   90.00
_cell.angle_beta   90.00
_cell.angle_gamma   90.00
#
_symmetry.space_group_name_H-M   'P 1'
#
loop_
_entity.id
_entity.type
_entity.pdbx_description
1 polymer ?
#
loop_
_entity_poly.entity_id
_entity_poly.type
_entity_poly.pdbx_seq_one_letter_code
_entity_poly.pdbx_strand_id
1 'polypeptide(L)'
;MAQDPAETPYAPPSRRSFSYYLVLLVLVAPLWCFVPLSWVWVIYVLRSGWIWSFSWPARLCFAVSLCEVIFSVYHYHLVRYVSNSVRHAHVNFSELQSAFHRVLKAGLADLPEDGYDEETLNVSRPGSPEETIVKLEADDHRAIEFRNTLRTWFGKVQWSVVRKHEVRQWLYWSIFNTDLPPLSELSESHRTVLDDTMQLLEKRLGQEIPEGSCPDARPMRLSVDPVHILWRPFVLYASVAVANFYLKNWHWKKRGFQSGSYENLEYIIRIPHGWDSTHGSRPLVILHGLGLGLLQYHTFFRQVHKEFKDRPILIVLQPHISQDIFHPRFLQPMSRRETSKRLAHLIHALGWSRYLEQDGSESEEEKRDSETDRLSGNGVTLLSHSNGSYAHAWMLKDFPHLVTRSCFVDPVTFCSWEGDIARNFLYKTPTTGPELVVRYFVGSELGIANLMHKHFDWSSNALWYEDIPNARDPSKTIFLLGGKDGLLHTERVLKYLHSHGVRKGIWCDPEGLHGQALLTGGEGMKTILEWL
;
A
#
# COMPACT_ATOMS: atom_id res chain seq x y z
N MET A 1 22.63 -16.29 -27.71
CA MET A 1 21.55 -16.42 -26.71
C MET A 1 21.69 -15.27 -25.74
N ALA A 2 20.63 -14.47 -25.55
CA ALA A 2 20.59 -13.50 -24.46
C ALA A 2 20.73 -14.26 -23.14
N GLN A 3 21.52 -13.72 -22.20
CA GLN A 3 21.72 -14.32 -20.89
C GLN A 3 20.40 -14.23 -20.10
N ASP A 4 19.96 -15.35 -19.49
CA ASP A 4 18.75 -15.35 -18.64
C ASP A 4 18.96 -14.35 -17.48
N PRO A 5 18.17 -13.26 -17.39
CA PRO A 5 18.31 -12.27 -16.34
C PRO A 5 18.07 -12.85 -14.93
N ALA A 6 17.34 -13.97 -14.82
CA ALA A 6 17.11 -14.67 -13.57
C ALA A 6 18.39 -15.35 -13.02
N GLU A 7 19.37 -15.64 -13.88
CA GLU A 7 20.67 -16.21 -13.50
C GLU A 7 21.73 -15.13 -13.20
N THR A 8 21.38 -13.85 -13.37
CA THR A 8 22.26 -12.75 -12.96
C THR A 8 21.94 -12.35 -11.51
N PRO A 9 22.85 -12.58 -10.54
CA PRO A 9 22.61 -12.23 -9.15
C PRO A 9 22.46 -10.71 -9.00
N TYR A 10 21.49 -10.28 -8.18
CA TYR A 10 21.46 -8.88 -7.77
C TYR A 10 22.61 -8.60 -6.82
N ALA A 11 23.58 -7.80 -7.26
CA ALA A 11 24.62 -7.28 -6.40
C ALA A 11 24.12 -5.96 -5.76
N PRO A 12 23.82 -5.92 -4.45
CA PRO A 12 23.55 -4.65 -3.79
C PRO A 12 24.78 -3.74 -3.91
N PRO A 13 24.61 -2.40 -3.98
CA PRO A 13 25.74 -1.50 -4.07
C PRO A 13 26.67 -1.70 -2.87
N SER A 14 27.97 -1.88 -3.15
CA SER A 14 28.97 -2.25 -2.15
C SER A 14 29.23 -1.14 -1.11
N ARG A 15 28.83 0.09 -1.40
CA ARG A 15 29.01 1.26 -0.53
C ARG A 15 27.72 2.09 -0.46
N ARG A 16 27.42 2.58 0.73
CA ARG A 16 26.37 3.58 0.95
C ARG A 16 26.81 4.93 0.38
N SER A 17 25.87 5.67 -0.20
CA SER A 17 26.15 6.96 -0.82
C SER A 17 26.54 8.03 0.22
N PHE A 18 27.12 9.14 -0.24
CA PHE A 18 27.31 10.31 0.62
C PHE A 18 25.98 10.84 1.19
N SER A 19 24.92 10.84 0.38
CA SER A 19 23.59 11.28 0.84
C SER A 19 23.02 10.42 1.96
N TYR A 20 23.36 9.12 2.00
CA TYR A 20 23.01 8.25 3.11
C TYR A 20 23.65 8.74 4.42
N TYR A 21 24.96 8.97 4.43
CA TYR A 21 25.67 9.40 5.63
C TYR A 21 25.24 10.79 6.09
N LEU A 22 24.96 11.69 5.15
CA LEU A 22 24.41 13.00 5.46
C LEU A 22 23.07 12.89 6.21
N VAL A 23 22.11 12.13 5.66
CA VAL A 23 20.80 11.90 6.31
C VAL A 23 20.97 11.18 7.65
N LEU A 24 21.85 10.18 7.72
CA LEU A 24 22.11 9.45 8.96
C LEU A 24 22.61 10.39 10.06
N LEU A 25 23.62 11.21 9.79
CA LEU A 25 24.28 12.03 10.81
C LEU A 25 23.49 13.30 11.15
N VAL A 26 22.80 13.90 10.18
CA VAL A 26 22.12 15.19 10.37
C VAL A 26 20.66 15.03 10.79
N LEU A 27 19.99 13.96 10.38
CA LEU A 27 18.55 13.79 10.59
C LEU A 27 18.22 12.60 11.49
N VAL A 28 18.69 11.40 11.16
CA VAL A 28 18.27 10.17 11.86
C VAL A 28 18.96 10.00 13.21
N ALA A 29 20.28 10.10 13.26
CA ALA A 29 21.06 9.90 14.48
C ALA A 29 20.70 10.91 15.58
N PRO A 30 20.52 12.23 15.31
CA PRO A 30 20.11 13.17 16.35
C PRO A 30 18.74 12.83 16.96
N LEU A 31 17.76 12.45 16.13
CA LEU A 31 16.43 12.03 16.60
C LEU A 31 16.49 10.74 17.41
N TRP A 32 17.24 9.75 16.92
CA TRP A 32 17.41 8.47 17.59
C TRP A 32 18.14 8.62 18.94
N CYS A 33 19.18 9.46 18.99
CA CYS A 33 19.96 9.73 20.21
C CYS A 33 19.17 10.47 21.29
N PHE A 34 18.04 11.10 20.97
CA PHE A 34 17.24 11.85 21.94
C PHE A 34 16.78 10.98 23.11
N VAL A 35 16.42 9.72 22.85
CA VAL A 35 15.97 8.75 23.87
C VAL A 35 17.11 8.33 24.82
N PRO A 36 18.25 7.77 24.34
CA PRO A 36 19.34 7.39 25.24
C PRO A 36 19.94 8.59 25.98
N LEU A 37 20.03 9.76 25.34
CA LEU A 37 20.48 10.98 26.03
C LEU A 37 19.52 11.40 27.14
N SER A 38 18.20 11.26 26.93
CA SER A 38 17.20 11.50 27.98
C SER A 38 17.35 10.54 29.16
N TRP A 39 17.61 9.25 28.90
CA TRP A 39 17.92 8.28 29.95
C TRP A 39 19.16 8.66 30.75
N VAL A 40 20.27 8.96 30.07
CA VAL A 40 21.53 9.37 30.72
C VAL A 40 21.30 10.63 31.58
N TRP A 41 20.62 11.63 31.03
CA TRP A 41 20.32 12.89 31.73
C TRP A 41 19.45 12.66 32.97
N VAL A 42 18.33 11.94 32.85
CA VAL A 42 17.42 11.69 33.96
C VAL A 42 18.11 10.91 35.08
N ILE A 43 18.87 9.85 34.74
CA ILE A 43 19.63 9.08 35.73
C ILE A 43 20.67 9.96 36.44
N TYR A 44 21.39 10.80 35.69
CA TYR A 44 22.38 11.72 36.25
C TYR A 44 21.75 12.72 37.24
N VAL A 45 20.64 13.35 36.87
CA VAL A 45 19.94 14.32 37.73
C VAL A 45 19.37 13.65 38.98
N LEU A 46 18.78 12.46 38.85
CA LEU A 46 18.23 11.72 39.99
C LEU A 46 19.32 11.27 40.98
N ARG A 47 20.50 10.88 40.47
CA ARG A 47 21.65 10.48 41.30
C ARG A 47 22.34 11.66 41.97
N SER A 48 22.45 12.79 41.29
CA SER A 48 23.10 13.99 41.86
C SER A 48 22.22 14.71 42.89
N GLY A 49 20.90 14.51 42.85
CA GLY A 49 19.95 15.19 43.75
C GLY A 49 19.77 16.68 43.43
N TRP A 50 20.30 17.16 42.30
CA TRP A 50 20.37 18.57 41.95
C TRP A 50 19.06 19.17 41.44
N ILE A 51 18.00 18.37 41.30
CA ILE A 51 16.72 18.79 40.72
C ILE A 51 16.14 20.05 41.39
N TRP A 52 16.34 20.21 42.70
CA TRP A 52 15.85 21.35 43.48
C TRP A 52 16.68 22.63 43.31
N SER A 53 17.91 22.50 42.80
CA SER A 53 18.81 23.64 42.54
C SER A 53 18.67 24.23 41.14
N PHE A 54 17.84 23.61 40.28
CA PHE A 54 17.73 23.98 38.88
C PHE A 54 16.90 25.25 38.65
N SER A 55 17.39 26.08 37.73
CA SER A 55 16.60 27.14 37.10
C SER A 55 15.37 26.56 36.39
N TRP A 56 14.37 27.39 36.12
CA TRP A 56 13.13 26.93 35.47
C TRP A 56 13.37 26.22 34.11
N PRO A 57 14.32 26.64 33.23
CA PRO A 57 14.57 25.95 31.97
C PRO A 57 15.19 24.58 32.19
N ALA A 58 16.10 24.45 33.16
CA ALA A 58 16.70 23.16 33.50
C ALA A 58 15.67 22.19 34.11
N ARG A 59 14.71 22.70 34.90
CA ARG A 59 13.55 21.91 35.36
C ARG A 59 12.64 21.48 34.21
N LEU A 60 12.40 22.35 33.22
CA LEU A 60 11.63 22.00 32.03
C LEU A 60 12.35 20.93 31.19
N CYS A 61 13.65 21.08 30.95
CA CYS A 61 14.45 20.07 30.24
C CYS A 61 14.40 18.71 30.95
N PHE A 62 14.54 18.70 32.29
CA PHE A 62 14.37 17.48 33.07
C PHE A 62 12.98 16.87 32.91
N ALA A 63 11.91 17.67 32.99
CA ALA A 63 10.54 17.18 32.81
C ALA A 63 10.32 16.58 31.42
N VAL A 64 10.81 17.23 30.36
CA VAL A 64 10.73 16.72 28.98
C VAL A 64 11.50 15.40 28.83
N SER A 65 12.72 15.32 29.35
CA SER A 65 13.50 14.08 29.32
C SER A 65 12.86 12.97 30.16
N LEU A 66 12.19 13.29 31.26
CA LEU A 66 11.45 12.32 32.06
C LEU A 66 10.24 11.78 31.29
N CYS A 67 9.48 12.63 30.61
CA CYS A 67 8.40 12.21 29.71
C CYS A 67 8.93 11.30 28.60
N GLU A 68 10.09 11.64 28.02
CA GLU A 68 10.76 10.83 27.00
C GLU A 68 11.14 9.44 27.53
N VAL A 69 11.71 9.36 28.73
CA VAL A 69 12.04 8.10 29.40
C VAL A 69 10.78 7.24 29.62
N ILE A 70 9.72 7.81 30.20
CA ILE A 70 8.45 7.11 30.45
C ILE A 70 7.85 6.60 29.13
N PHE A 71 7.79 7.46 28.12
CA PHE A 71 7.27 7.10 26.80
C PHE A 71 8.11 6.02 26.14
N SER A 72 9.44 6.04 26.27
CA SER A 72 10.30 5.01 25.69
C SER A 72 10.01 3.61 26.26
N VAL A 73 9.69 3.52 27.57
CA VAL A 73 9.23 2.26 28.20
C VAL A 73 7.87 1.85 27.64
N TYR A 74 6.92 2.78 27.53
CA TYR A 74 5.61 2.50 26.92
C TYR A 74 5.73 2.01 25.47
N HIS A 75 6.49 2.72 24.64
CA HIS A 75 6.81 2.32 23.27
C HIS A 75 7.42 0.92 23.24
N TYR A 76 8.19 0.54 24.27
CA TYR A 76 8.80 -0.78 24.35
C TYR A 76 7.81 -1.90 24.57
N HIS A 77 6.83 -1.67 25.42
CA HIS A 77 5.73 -2.59 25.57
C HIS A 77 4.92 -2.71 24.28
N LEU A 78 4.68 -1.62 23.55
CA LEU A 78 3.97 -1.67 22.27
C LEU A 78 4.75 -2.44 21.19
N VAL A 79 6.05 -2.20 21.06
CA VAL A 79 6.91 -2.94 20.11
C VAL A 79 6.87 -4.43 20.42
N ARG A 80 7.01 -4.82 21.69
CA ARG A 80 6.90 -6.24 22.08
C ARG A 80 5.52 -6.83 21.80
N TYR A 81 4.45 -6.06 22.04
CA TYR A 81 3.08 -6.48 21.73
C TYR A 81 2.91 -6.76 20.24
N VAL A 82 3.35 -5.84 19.37
CA VAL A 82 3.27 -6.02 17.91
C VAL A 82 4.11 -7.20 17.47
N SER A 83 5.37 -7.29 17.90
CA SER A 83 6.30 -8.35 17.49
C SER A 83 5.81 -9.75 17.88
N ASN A 84 5.24 -9.90 19.08
CA ASN A 84 4.75 -11.19 19.60
C ASN A 84 3.33 -11.53 19.15
N SER A 85 2.60 -10.60 18.54
CA SER A 85 1.25 -10.89 18.03
C SER A 85 1.35 -11.90 16.88
N VAL A 86 0.72 -13.06 17.08
CA VAL A 86 0.41 -14.02 16.02
C VAL A 86 -1.03 -13.74 15.62
N ARG A 87 -1.26 -13.38 14.37
CA ARG A 87 -2.62 -13.21 13.84
C ARG A 87 -2.83 -14.21 12.72
N HIS A 88 -3.82 -15.08 12.93
CA HIS A 88 -4.40 -15.87 11.85
C HIS A 88 -5.38 -14.94 11.13
N ALA A 89 -5.05 -14.54 9.91
CA ALA A 89 -6.03 -13.90 9.06
C ALA A 89 -7.18 -14.88 8.80
N HIS A 90 -8.43 -14.40 8.81
CA HIS A 90 -9.53 -15.17 8.26
C HIS A 90 -9.34 -15.23 6.75
N VAL A 91 -8.68 -16.28 6.27
CA VAL A 91 -8.40 -16.49 4.85
C VAL A 91 -9.62 -17.14 4.21
N ASN A 92 -10.21 -16.46 3.23
CA ASN A 92 -11.13 -17.11 2.32
C ASN A 92 -10.31 -17.90 1.29
N PHE A 93 -10.13 -19.19 1.54
CA PHE A 93 -9.30 -20.07 0.71
C PHE A 93 -9.70 -20.04 -0.77
N SER A 94 -10.99 -19.87 -1.09
CA SER A 94 -11.48 -19.78 -2.46
C SER A 94 -11.03 -18.48 -3.16
N GLU A 95 -11.12 -17.33 -2.48
CA GLU A 95 -10.63 -16.05 -3.01
C GLU A 95 -9.12 -16.11 -3.26
N LEU A 96 -8.38 -16.73 -2.33
CA LEU A 96 -6.93 -16.81 -2.42
C LEU A 96 -6.44 -17.77 -3.49
N GLN A 97 -7.09 -18.94 -3.64
CA GLN A 97 -6.83 -19.85 -4.74
C GLN A 97 -7.10 -19.17 -6.09
N SER A 98 -8.21 -18.45 -6.20
CA SER A 98 -8.52 -17.65 -7.40
C SER A 98 -7.45 -16.60 -7.68
N ALA A 99 -7.03 -15.85 -6.65
CA ALA A 99 -5.96 -14.87 -6.77
C ALA A 99 -4.63 -15.50 -7.21
N PHE A 100 -4.25 -16.66 -6.66
CA PHE A 100 -3.04 -17.36 -7.05
C PHE A 100 -3.10 -17.88 -8.49
N HIS A 101 -4.23 -18.44 -8.91
CA HIS A 101 -4.46 -18.80 -10.31
C HIS A 101 -4.34 -17.59 -11.24
N ARG A 102 -4.85 -16.41 -10.84
CA ARG A 102 -4.65 -15.16 -11.60
C ARG A 102 -3.18 -14.77 -11.68
N VAL A 103 -2.40 -14.89 -10.59
CA VAL A 103 -0.94 -14.65 -10.60
C VAL A 103 -0.23 -15.54 -11.62
N LEU A 104 -0.53 -16.85 -11.60
CA LEU A 104 0.10 -17.79 -12.52
C LEU A 104 -0.25 -17.51 -13.98
N LYS A 105 -1.44 -16.95 -14.23
CA LYS A 105 -1.90 -16.58 -15.58
C LYS A 105 -1.46 -15.19 -16.03
N ALA A 106 -1.09 -14.31 -15.11
CA ALA A 106 -0.66 -12.95 -15.44
C ALA A 106 0.57 -12.98 -16.35
N GLY A 107 0.49 -12.32 -17.50
CA GLY A 107 1.56 -12.30 -18.51
C GLY A 107 1.79 -13.64 -19.21
N LEU A 108 0.81 -14.55 -19.22
CA LEU A 108 0.85 -15.72 -20.11
C LEU A 108 0.47 -15.35 -21.55
N ALA A 109 -0.46 -14.40 -21.70
CA ALA A 109 -0.87 -13.90 -23.01
C ALA A 109 0.33 -13.34 -23.77
N ASP A 110 0.64 -13.98 -24.90
CA ASP A 110 1.68 -13.55 -25.84
C ASP A 110 1.16 -12.35 -26.63
N LEU A 111 1.14 -11.20 -25.95
CA LEU A 111 0.67 -9.95 -26.51
C LEU A 111 1.82 -9.21 -27.17
N PRO A 112 1.59 -8.56 -28.33
CA PRO A 112 2.59 -7.66 -28.91
C PRO A 112 2.99 -6.57 -27.91
N GLU A 113 4.29 -6.25 -27.82
CA GLU A 113 4.79 -5.16 -26.94
C GLU A 113 4.11 -3.83 -27.27
N ASP A 114 3.74 -3.63 -28.54
CA ASP A 114 3.05 -2.45 -29.03
C ASP A 114 1.54 -2.46 -28.82
N GLY A 115 0.96 -3.51 -28.19
CA GLY A 115 -0.44 -3.67 -27.77
C GLY A 115 -1.52 -3.58 -28.87
N TYR A 116 -2.78 -3.87 -28.54
CA TYR A 116 -3.93 -3.70 -29.46
C TYR A 116 -4.28 -2.23 -29.71
N ASP A 117 -4.88 -1.96 -30.87
CA ASP A 117 -5.37 -0.64 -31.31
C ASP A 117 -6.60 -0.19 -30.47
N GLU A 118 -6.58 1.06 -30.01
CA GLU A 118 -7.56 1.61 -29.05
C GLU A 118 -8.97 1.73 -29.62
N GLU A 119 -9.12 1.82 -30.94
CA GLU A 119 -10.41 2.09 -31.60
C GLU A 119 -11.37 0.90 -31.59
N THR A 120 -10.88 -0.29 -31.22
CA THR A 120 -11.74 -1.46 -31.02
C THR A 120 -11.99 -1.72 -29.54
N LEU A 121 -12.86 -0.90 -28.94
CA LEU A 121 -13.48 -1.20 -27.64
C LEU A 121 -14.24 -2.55 -27.64
N ASN A 122 -14.47 -3.15 -28.81
CA ASN A 122 -15.14 -4.43 -29.03
C ASN A 122 -14.24 -5.66 -28.93
N VAL A 123 -12.91 -5.54 -28.84
CA VAL A 123 -12.05 -6.72 -28.59
C VAL A 123 -12.00 -6.98 -27.09
N SER A 124 -12.66 -8.06 -26.69
CA SER A 124 -12.58 -8.59 -25.34
C SER A 124 -11.14 -8.98 -25.01
N ARG A 125 -10.51 -8.22 -24.11
CA ARG A 125 -9.44 -8.72 -23.23
C ARG A 125 -8.09 -9.11 -23.86
N PRO A 126 -7.33 -8.23 -24.54
CA PRO A 126 -5.89 -8.42 -24.62
C PRO A 126 -5.31 -8.41 -23.19
N GLY A 127 -4.81 -9.55 -22.69
CA GLY A 127 -3.97 -9.64 -21.47
C GLY A 127 -4.57 -10.28 -20.23
N SER A 128 -5.87 -10.56 -20.25
CA SER A 128 -6.66 -11.09 -19.12
C SER A 128 -6.47 -12.62 -18.93
N PRO A 129 -6.63 -13.19 -17.71
CA PRO A 129 -6.31 -14.58 -17.38
C PRO A 129 -7.30 -15.65 -17.92
N GLU A 130 -7.63 -15.60 -19.21
CA GLU A 130 -8.35 -16.69 -19.88
C GLU A 130 -7.44 -17.86 -20.29
N GLU A 131 -6.12 -17.65 -20.29
CA GLU A 131 -5.19 -18.68 -20.72
C GLU A 131 -5.15 -19.89 -19.78
N THR A 132 -4.92 -21.06 -20.38
CA THR A 132 -4.71 -22.30 -19.63
C THR A 132 -3.24 -22.40 -19.24
N ILE A 133 -2.95 -22.82 -18.01
CA ILE A 133 -1.57 -23.00 -17.54
C ILE A 133 -1.01 -24.27 -18.20
N VAL A 134 -0.34 -24.08 -19.33
CA VAL A 134 0.43 -25.12 -20.02
C VAL A 134 1.88 -25.08 -19.52
N LYS A 135 2.57 -26.22 -19.54
CA LYS A 135 4.01 -26.24 -19.26
C LYS A 135 4.72 -25.45 -20.35
N LEU A 136 5.35 -24.34 -19.98
CA LEU A 136 6.17 -23.56 -20.89
C LEU A 136 7.50 -24.26 -21.13
N GLU A 137 8.15 -23.96 -22.24
CA GLU A 137 9.55 -24.35 -22.46
C GLU A 137 10.47 -23.51 -21.57
N ALA A 138 11.61 -24.08 -21.18
CA ALA A 138 12.52 -23.42 -20.23
C ALA A 138 13.11 -22.12 -20.78
N ASP A 139 13.26 -22.00 -22.09
CA ASP A 139 13.77 -20.84 -22.83
C ASP A 139 12.67 -19.87 -23.32
N ASP A 140 11.39 -20.17 -23.04
CA ASP A 140 10.28 -19.26 -23.33
C ASP A 140 10.48 -17.93 -22.58
N HIS A 141 10.36 -16.81 -23.30
CA HIS A 141 10.57 -15.48 -22.75
C HIS A 141 9.65 -15.19 -21.55
N ARG A 142 8.41 -15.72 -21.56
CA ARG A 142 7.44 -15.56 -20.47
C ARG A 142 7.86 -16.33 -19.22
N ALA A 143 8.46 -17.52 -19.41
CA ALA A 143 9.00 -18.32 -18.32
C ALA A 143 10.23 -17.64 -17.69
N ILE A 144 11.14 -17.13 -18.53
CA ILE A 144 12.32 -16.35 -18.10
C ILE A 144 11.90 -15.12 -17.29
N GLU A 145 10.95 -14.34 -17.81
CA GLU A 145 10.43 -13.14 -17.15
C GLU A 145 9.76 -13.47 -15.81
N PHE A 146 8.98 -14.55 -15.75
CA PHE A 146 8.34 -15.02 -14.53
C PHE A 146 9.36 -15.48 -13.48
N ARG A 147 10.44 -16.17 -13.87
CA ARG A 147 11.55 -16.51 -12.97
C ARG A 147 12.24 -15.26 -12.41
N ASN A 148 12.51 -14.29 -13.28
CA ASN A 148 13.19 -13.06 -12.89
C ASN A 148 12.34 -12.17 -11.96
N THR A 149 11.02 -12.20 -12.08
CA THR A 149 10.12 -11.51 -11.15
C THR A 149 9.96 -12.28 -9.85
N LEU A 150 9.68 -13.58 -9.91
CA LEU A 150 9.45 -14.42 -8.73
C LEU A 150 10.66 -14.45 -7.78
N ARG A 151 11.90 -14.50 -8.31
CA ARG A 151 13.12 -14.47 -7.48
C ARG A 151 13.24 -13.23 -6.58
N THR A 152 12.47 -12.17 -6.83
CA THR A 152 12.36 -11.00 -5.95
C THR A 152 11.94 -11.40 -4.54
N TRP A 153 11.02 -12.36 -4.40
CA TRP A 153 10.61 -12.94 -3.11
C TRP A 153 11.75 -13.65 -2.38
N PHE A 154 12.77 -14.09 -3.11
CA PHE A 154 13.93 -14.83 -2.61
C PHE A 154 15.20 -13.94 -2.58
N GLY A 155 15.02 -12.62 -2.42
CA GLY A 155 16.15 -11.68 -2.29
C GLY A 155 16.91 -11.39 -3.59
N LYS A 156 16.34 -11.72 -4.76
CA LYS A 156 16.98 -11.60 -6.08
C LYS A 156 18.29 -12.39 -6.19
N VAL A 157 18.35 -13.56 -5.55
CA VAL A 157 19.39 -14.57 -5.81
C VAL A 157 19.31 -15.09 -7.25
N GLN A 158 20.30 -15.88 -7.67
CA GLN A 158 20.23 -16.63 -8.93
C GLN A 158 19.10 -17.66 -8.84
N TRP A 159 18.28 -17.78 -9.88
CA TRP A 159 17.14 -18.70 -9.84
C TRP A 159 17.58 -20.16 -9.66
N SER A 160 18.66 -20.58 -10.31
CA SER A 160 19.29 -21.90 -10.15
C SER A 160 19.69 -22.28 -8.72
N VAL A 161 19.75 -21.32 -7.79
CA VAL A 161 20.06 -21.57 -6.36
C VAL A 161 18.80 -21.84 -5.53
N VAL A 162 17.63 -21.41 -5.99
CA VAL A 162 16.35 -21.64 -5.30
C VAL A 162 16.04 -23.14 -5.28
N ARG A 163 15.53 -23.64 -4.15
CA ARG A 163 15.14 -25.05 -3.97
C ARG A 163 13.68 -25.18 -3.56
N LYS A 164 13.13 -26.39 -3.71
CA LYS A 164 11.71 -26.64 -3.38
C LYS A 164 11.37 -26.34 -1.93
N HIS A 165 12.29 -26.48 -0.98
CA HIS A 165 12.00 -26.17 0.42
C HIS A 165 11.63 -24.69 0.63
N GLU A 166 12.45 -23.77 0.12
CA GLU A 166 12.21 -22.32 0.24
C GLU A 166 10.96 -21.90 -0.53
N VAL A 167 10.70 -22.51 -1.70
CA VAL A 167 9.48 -22.24 -2.47
C VAL A 167 8.24 -22.74 -1.72
N ARG A 168 8.30 -23.91 -1.07
CA ARG A 168 7.23 -24.40 -0.21
C ARG A 168 6.97 -23.47 0.97
N GLN A 169 8.02 -22.92 1.59
CA GLN A 169 7.86 -21.92 2.67
C GLN A 169 7.16 -20.66 2.16
N TRP A 170 7.54 -20.17 0.97
CA TRP A 170 6.91 -19.00 0.35
C TRP A 170 5.45 -19.26 -0.01
N LEU A 171 5.14 -20.40 -0.65
CA LEU A 171 3.78 -20.81 -1.01
C LEU A 171 2.90 -21.00 0.23
N TYR A 172 3.42 -21.66 1.25
CA TYR A 172 2.66 -21.90 2.47
C TYR A 172 2.33 -20.59 3.18
N TRP A 173 3.27 -19.65 3.24
CA TRP A 173 3.02 -18.31 3.74
C TRP A 173 2.02 -17.54 2.86
N SER A 174 2.16 -17.56 1.54
CA SER A 174 1.29 -16.79 0.65
C SER A 174 -0.15 -17.31 0.64
N ILE A 175 -0.36 -18.61 0.89
CA ILE A 175 -1.67 -19.28 0.93
C ILE A 175 -2.26 -19.29 2.36
N PHE A 176 -1.50 -19.68 3.36
CA PHE A 176 -2.02 -19.90 4.71
C PHE A 176 -1.67 -18.78 5.69
N ASN A 177 -0.90 -17.78 5.25
CA ASN A 177 -0.44 -16.65 6.07
C ASN A 177 0.22 -17.09 7.39
N THR A 178 0.93 -18.23 7.36
CA THR A 178 1.56 -18.86 8.53
C THR A 178 2.91 -19.47 8.15
N ASP A 179 3.72 -19.81 9.16
CA ASP A 179 5.00 -20.50 8.95
C ASP A 179 4.76 -21.96 8.53
N LEU A 180 5.62 -22.49 7.65
CA LEU A 180 5.51 -23.88 7.18
C LEU A 180 5.88 -24.84 8.33
N PRO A 181 4.94 -25.65 8.85
CA PRO A 181 5.27 -26.67 9.84
C PRO A 181 6.14 -27.78 9.24
N PRO A 182 6.77 -28.63 10.07
CA PRO A 182 7.45 -29.82 9.59
C PRO A 182 6.56 -30.62 8.63
N LEU A 183 7.11 -31.12 7.53
CA LEU A 183 6.32 -31.80 6.49
C LEU A 183 5.56 -33.04 7.01
N SER A 184 6.02 -33.65 8.09
CA SER A 184 5.36 -34.77 8.78
C SER A 184 4.08 -34.38 9.53
N GLU A 185 3.92 -33.10 9.87
CA GLU A 185 2.79 -32.56 10.64
C GLU A 185 1.74 -31.88 9.74
N LEU A 186 1.99 -31.80 8.43
CA LEU A 186 1.05 -31.21 7.48
C LEU A 186 -0.21 -32.07 7.37
N SER A 187 -1.37 -31.43 7.41
CA SER A 187 -2.62 -32.07 7.03
C SER A 187 -2.57 -32.50 5.56
N GLU A 188 -3.29 -33.57 5.23
CA GLU A 188 -3.38 -34.08 3.86
C GLU A 188 -3.89 -33.00 2.90
N SER A 189 -4.89 -32.22 3.31
CA SER A 189 -5.43 -31.12 2.51
C SER A 189 -4.41 -30.01 2.23
N HIS A 190 -3.62 -29.59 3.23
CA HIS A 190 -2.58 -28.57 3.01
C HIS A 190 -1.48 -29.10 2.09
N ARG A 191 -1.12 -30.37 2.25
CA ARG A 191 -0.12 -31.03 1.40
C ARG A 191 -0.57 -31.09 -0.06
N THR A 192 -1.80 -31.51 -0.33
CA THR A 192 -2.37 -31.53 -1.68
C THR A 192 -2.36 -30.15 -2.31
N VAL A 193 -2.84 -29.12 -1.60
CA VAL A 193 -2.83 -27.74 -2.12
C VAL A 193 -1.41 -27.27 -2.44
N LEU A 194 -0.44 -27.57 -1.56
CA LEU A 194 0.96 -27.16 -1.76
C LEU A 194 1.60 -27.86 -2.96
N ASP A 195 1.38 -29.17 -3.10
CA ASP A 195 1.94 -29.97 -4.19
C ASP A 195 1.28 -29.61 -5.54
N ASP A 196 -0.04 -29.42 -5.59
CA ASP A 196 -0.76 -28.98 -6.79
C ASP A 196 -0.30 -27.58 -7.23
N THR A 197 -0.16 -26.67 -6.25
CA THR A 197 0.31 -25.30 -6.52
C THR A 197 1.76 -25.29 -7.01
N MET A 198 2.62 -26.14 -6.42
CA MET A 198 4.00 -26.30 -6.89
C MET A 198 4.05 -26.79 -8.34
N GLN A 199 3.22 -27.78 -8.71
CA GLN A 199 3.17 -28.27 -10.09
C GLN A 199 2.75 -27.18 -11.08
N LEU A 200 1.74 -26.38 -10.73
CA LEU A 200 1.32 -25.26 -11.58
C LEU A 200 2.41 -24.18 -11.69
N LEU A 201 3.15 -23.95 -10.60
CA LEU A 201 4.28 -23.04 -10.59
C LEU A 201 5.41 -23.54 -11.50
N GLU A 202 5.81 -24.82 -11.41
CA GLU A 202 6.83 -25.43 -12.27
C GLU A 202 6.44 -25.38 -13.75
N LYS A 203 5.15 -25.58 -14.08
CA LYS A 203 4.63 -25.39 -15.44
C LYS A 203 4.84 -23.96 -15.93
N ARG A 204 4.53 -22.96 -15.08
CA ARG A 204 4.69 -21.54 -15.41
C ARG A 204 6.15 -21.11 -15.51
N LEU A 205 7.04 -21.72 -14.71
CA LEU A 205 8.48 -21.48 -14.73
C LEU A 205 9.19 -22.13 -15.91
N GLY A 206 8.54 -23.05 -16.61
CA GLY A 206 9.10 -23.83 -17.71
C GLY A 206 10.19 -24.83 -17.31
N GLN A 207 10.39 -25.04 -16.00
CA GLN A 207 11.36 -26.00 -15.48
C GLN A 207 10.97 -26.49 -14.08
N GLU A 208 11.47 -27.67 -13.72
CA GLU A 208 11.33 -28.21 -12.37
C GLU A 208 12.30 -27.52 -11.41
N ILE A 209 11.86 -27.30 -10.18
CA ILE A 209 12.68 -26.67 -9.15
C ILE A 209 13.52 -27.77 -8.49
N PRO A 210 14.84 -27.59 -8.31
CA PRO A 210 15.67 -28.63 -7.70
C PRO A 210 15.25 -28.94 -6.25
N GLU A 211 15.30 -30.23 -5.89
CA GLU A 211 15.04 -30.68 -4.52
C GLU A 211 16.13 -30.19 -3.54
N GLY A 212 15.77 -30.11 -2.26
CA GLY A 212 16.67 -29.69 -1.18
C GLY A 212 16.31 -28.33 -0.60
N SER A 213 17.28 -27.70 0.06
CA SER A 213 17.18 -26.39 0.71
C SER A 213 18.44 -25.58 0.46
N CYS A 214 18.28 -24.27 0.32
CA CYS A 214 19.37 -23.31 0.25
C CYS A 214 19.10 -22.10 1.17
N PRO A 215 19.84 -21.95 2.29
CA PRO A 215 19.62 -20.86 3.24
C PRO A 215 19.76 -19.45 2.64
N ASP A 216 20.60 -19.28 1.61
CA ASP A 216 20.81 -17.99 0.94
C ASP A 216 19.58 -17.54 0.14
N ALA A 217 18.72 -18.48 -0.25
CA ALA A 217 17.47 -18.24 -0.98
C ALA A 217 16.25 -18.13 -0.06
N ARG A 218 16.41 -17.71 1.21
CA ARG A 218 15.29 -17.61 2.15
C ARG A 218 14.21 -16.63 1.63
N PRO A 219 12.93 -17.03 1.59
CA PRO A 219 11.88 -16.17 1.09
C PRO A 219 11.49 -15.09 2.10
N MET A 220 11.06 -13.94 1.59
CA MET A 220 10.37 -12.90 2.36
C MET A 220 8.95 -13.36 2.70
N ARG A 221 8.58 -13.34 3.98
CA ARG A 221 7.28 -13.78 4.51
C ARG A 221 6.74 -12.75 5.50
N LEU A 222 6.20 -11.64 4.99
CA LEU A 222 5.98 -10.38 5.73
C LEU A 222 5.35 -10.58 7.12
N SER A 223 4.27 -11.35 7.18
CA SER A 223 3.46 -11.56 8.40
C SER A 223 4.09 -12.49 9.45
N VAL A 224 5.04 -13.31 9.00
CA VAL A 224 5.71 -14.34 9.79
C VAL A 224 7.10 -13.89 10.22
N ASP A 225 7.81 -13.17 9.35
CA ASP A 225 9.16 -12.69 9.61
C ASP A 225 9.19 -11.63 10.73
N PRO A 226 10.34 -11.47 11.42
CA PRO A 226 10.48 -10.50 12.50
C PRO A 226 10.15 -9.06 12.06
N VAL A 227 9.42 -8.34 12.91
CA VAL A 227 9.05 -6.95 12.65
C VAL A 227 10.23 -6.02 12.97
N HIS A 228 10.60 -5.17 12.02
CA HIS A 228 11.68 -4.18 12.19
C HIS A 228 11.14 -2.80 12.56
N ILE A 229 10.98 -2.54 13.86
CA ILE A 229 10.57 -1.23 14.38
C ILE A 229 11.78 -0.49 14.94
N LEU A 230 11.94 0.78 14.53
CA LEU A 230 12.95 1.67 15.08
C LEU A 230 12.30 2.66 16.06
N TRP A 231 12.99 2.88 17.17
CA TRP A 231 12.55 3.80 18.22
C TRP A 231 12.54 5.24 17.72
N ARG A 232 11.55 5.99 18.22
CA ARG A 232 11.38 7.41 17.97
C ARG A 232 11.12 8.14 19.28
N PRO A 233 11.57 9.39 19.38
CA PRO A 233 11.31 10.16 20.56
C PRO A 233 9.82 10.53 20.68
N PHE A 234 9.33 10.63 21.92
CA PHE A 234 8.02 11.15 22.27
C PHE A 234 7.75 12.49 21.58
N VAL A 235 8.75 13.38 21.57
CA VAL A 235 8.64 14.71 20.97
C VAL A 235 8.26 14.64 19.49
N LEU A 236 8.76 13.63 18.74
CA LEU A 236 8.41 13.46 17.33
C LEU A 236 6.93 13.08 17.19
N TYR A 237 6.47 12.04 17.90
CA TYR A 237 5.05 11.64 17.85
C TYR A 237 4.12 12.76 18.35
N ALA A 238 4.49 13.45 19.43
CA ALA A 238 3.73 14.58 19.96
C ALA A 238 3.65 15.72 18.93
N SER A 239 4.75 16.05 18.23
CA SER A 239 4.73 17.10 17.21
C SER A 239 3.82 16.75 16.02
N VAL A 240 3.85 15.50 15.56
CA VAL A 240 2.97 15.02 14.47
C VAL A 240 1.51 15.03 14.92
N ALA A 241 1.22 14.55 16.14
CA ALA A 241 -0.12 14.56 16.70
C ALA A 241 -0.68 15.98 16.85
N VAL A 242 0.11 16.92 17.38
CA VAL A 242 -0.27 18.34 17.51
C VAL A 242 -0.52 18.97 16.15
N ALA A 243 0.36 18.72 15.17
CA ALA A 243 0.20 19.25 13.82
C ALA A 243 -1.07 18.71 13.15
N ASN A 244 -1.32 17.40 13.21
CA ASN A 244 -2.53 16.79 12.67
C ASN A 244 -3.80 17.27 13.38
N PHE A 245 -3.78 17.38 14.72
CA PHE A 245 -4.89 17.92 15.50
C PHE A 245 -5.21 19.36 15.11
N TYR A 246 -4.19 20.22 14.99
CA TYR A 246 -4.36 21.61 14.56
C TYR A 246 -4.90 21.69 13.13
N LEU A 247 -4.37 20.88 12.21
CA LEU A 247 -4.85 20.84 10.83
C LEU A 247 -6.32 20.43 10.76
N LYS A 248 -6.68 19.31 11.40
CA LYS A 248 -8.04 18.75 11.45
C LYS A 248 -9.04 19.72 12.09
N ASN A 249 -8.77 20.17 13.32
CA ASN A 249 -9.76 20.83 14.16
C ASN A 249 -9.80 22.35 14.01
N TRP A 250 -8.74 22.97 13.50
CA TRP A 250 -8.66 24.43 13.35
C TRP A 250 -8.47 24.86 11.90
N HIS A 251 -7.41 24.40 11.23
CA HIS A 251 -7.07 24.88 9.90
C HIS A 251 -8.12 24.52 8.84
N TRP A 252 -8.57 23.26 8.82
CA TRP A 252 -9.57 22.78 7.88
C TRP A 252 -10.98 23.22 8.28
N LYS A 253 -11.28 23.25 9.59
CA LYS A 253 -12.55 23.76 10.10
C LYS A 253 -12.82 25.21 9.69
N LYS A 254 -11.81 26.09 9.77
CA LYS A 254 -11.89 27.47 9.28
C LYS A 254 -12.13 27.58 7.77
N ARG A 255 -11.88 26.50 7.01
CA ARG A 255 -12.08 26.42 5.55
C ARG A 255 -13.37 25.68 5.16
N GLY A 256 -14.29 25.50 6.12
CA GLY A 256 -15.59 24.88 5.89
C GLY A 256 -15.59 23.36 5.93
N PHE A 257 -14.46 22.71 6.26
CA PHE A 257 -14.46 21.27 6.50
C PHE A 257 -15.02 20.95 7.88
N GLN A 258 -15.76 19.86 7.97
CA GLN A 258 -16.27 19.28 9.20
C GLN A 258 -15.53 17.97 9.45
N SER A 259 -15.15 17.72 10.70
CA SER A 259 -14.61 16.41 11.10
C SER A 259 -15.77 15.50 11.49
N GLY A 260 -15.74 14.26 11.02
CA GLY A 260 -16.75 13.26 11.31
C GLY A 260 -16.14 11.89 11.57
N SER A 261 -16.97 11.01 12.12
CA SER A 261 -16.67 9.59 12.25
C SER A 261 -17.95 8.81 11.95
N TYR A 262 -17.87 7.84 11.05
CA TYR A 262 -18.98 6.95 10.71
C TYR A 262 -18.56 5.53 11.03
N GLU A 263 -19.15 4.93 12.06
CA GLU A 263 -18.77 3.58 12.54
C GLU A 263 -17.25 3.41 12.75
N ASN A 264 -16.58 4.42 13.34
CA ASN A 264 -15.12 4.49 13.51
C ASN A 264 -14.29 4.74 12.24
N LEU A 265 -14.90 4.93 11.07
CA LEU A 265 -14.25 5.49 9.89
C LEU A 265 -14.16 7.01 10.06
N GLU A 266 -12.98 7.52 10.39
CA GLU A 266 -12.76 8.95 10.55
C GLU A 266 -12.52 9.66 9.22
N TYR A 267 -13.01 10.89 9.12
CA TYR A 267 -12.84 11.70 7.93
C TYR A 267 -12.93 13.20 8.23
N ILE A 268 -12.46 14.01 7.27
CA ILE A 268 -12.88 15.41 7.14
C ILE A 268 -13.63 15.59 5.82
N ILE A 269 -14.73 16.34 5.86
CA ILE A 269 -15.62 16.53 4.72
C ILE A 269 -15.96 18.01 4.55
N ARG A 270 -16.03 18.48 3.30
CA ARG A 270 -16.63 19.78 2.97
C ARG A 270 -17.69 19.58 1.92
N ILE A 271 -18.92 19.98 2.21
CA ILE A 271 -20.02 20.05 1.24
C ILE A 271 -20.29 21.54 0.96
N PRO A 272 -20.17 22.00 -0.30
CA PRO A 272 -20.49 23.39 -0.66
C PRO A 272 -21.95 23.74 -0.35
N HIS A 273 -22.20 25.01 0.01
CA HIS A 273 -23.56 25.48 0.27
C HIS A 273 -24.39 25.44 -1.03
N GLY A 274 -25.56 24.82 -0.98
CA GLY A 274 -26.44 24.66 -2.14
C GLY A 274 -26.03 23.56 -3.12
N TRP A 275 -25.02 22.74 -2.78
CA TRP A 275 -24.75 21.52 -3.53
C TRP A 275 -25.86 20.49 -3.27
N ASP A 276 -26.37 19.87 -4.33
CA ASP A 276 -27.30 18.76 -4.28
C ASP A 276 -26.76 17.56 -5.07
N SER A 277 -27.21 16.35 -4.75
CA SER A 277 -26.72 15.13 -5.38
C SER A 277 -27.26 14.90 -6.80
N THR A 278 -28.26 15.64 -7.24
CA THR A 278 -28.93 15.46 -8.53
C THR A 278 -28.34 16.30 -9.66
N HIS A 279 -27.92 17.54 -9.36
CA HIS A 279 -27.40 18.51 -10.31
C HIS A 279 -25.99 18.99 -9.95
N GLY A 280 -25.54 18.71 -8.72
CA GLY A 280 -24.24 19.15 -8.24
C GLY A 280 -23.07 18.37 -8.83
N SER A 281 -21.91 19.00 -8.85
CA SER A 281 -20.66 18.38 -9.29
C SER A 281 -20.32 17.15 -8.45
N ARG A 282 -19.80 16.11 -9.11
CA ARG A 282 -19.48 14.82 -8.50
C ARG A 282 -18.60 14.94 -7.26
N PRO A 283 -18.95 14.29 -6.14
CA PRO A 283 -18.11 14.24 -4.93
C PRO A 283 -16.74 13.62 -5.18
N LEU A 284 -15.71 14.18 -4.54
CA LEU A 284 -14.34 13.69 -4.54
C LEU A 284 -14.01 13.04 -3.20
N VAL A 285 -13.59 11.77 -3.23
CA VAL A 285 -13.11 11.03 -2.06
C VAL A 285 -11.62 10.79 -2.20
N ILE A 286 -10.84 11.21 -1.20
CA ILE A 286 -9.38 11.15 -1.20
C ILE A 286 -8.88 10.14 -0.16
N LEU A 287 -8.03 9.22 -0.62
CA LEU A 287 -7.40 8.15 0.16
C LEU A 287 -5.89 8.37 0.19
N HIS A 288 -5.36 8.77 1.34
CA HIS A 288 -3.94 9.08 1.50
C HIS A 288 -3.08 7.83 1.77
N GLY A 289 -1.79 7.92 1.44
CA GLY A 289 -0.79 6.88 1.72
C GLY A 289 -0.13 7.00 3.10
N LEU A 290 0.85 6.13 3.36
CA LEU A 290 1.61 6.07 4.61
C LEU A 290 2.42 7.34 4.85
N GLY A 291 2.55 7.73 6.13
CA GLY A 291 3.48 8.77 6.55
C GLY A 291 2.90 9.63 7.67
N LEU A 292 2.89 10.96 7.53
CA LEU A 292 2.57 11.90 8.62
C LEU A 292 1.09 12.36 8.66
N GLY A 293 0.20 11.71 7.92
CA GLY A 293 -1.22 12.09 7.85
C GLY A 293 -1.45 13.45 7.17
N LEU A 294 -2.37 14.26 7.70
CA LEU A 294 -2.73 15.56 7.14
C LEU A 294 -1.53 16.50 6.96
N LEU A 295 -0.52 16.39 7.84
CA LEU A 295 0.69 17.21 7.76
C LEU A 295 1.43 17.02 6.42
N GLN A 296 1.60 15.77 5.99
CA GLN A 296 2.30 15.44 4.73
C GLN A 296 1.52 15.90 3.50
N TYR A 297 0.19 15.76 3.51
CA TYR A 297 -0.67 16.08 2.37
C TYR A 297 -1.22 17.51 2.41
N HIS A 298 -0.78 18.34 3.36
CA HIS A 298 -1.37 19.65 3.61
C HIS A 298 -1.37 20.53 2.34
N THR A 299 -0.25 20.60 1.63
CA THR A 299 -0.09 21.41 0.42
C THR A 299 -0.98 20.89 -0.71
N PHE A 300 -1.02 19.58 -0.92
CA PHE A 300 -1.88 18.92 -1.90
C PHE A 300 -3.37 19.21 -1.64
N PHE A 301 -3.85 18.92 -0.43
CA PHE A 301 -5.26 19.19 -0.07
C PHE A 301 -5.62 20.66 -0.17
N ARG A 302 -4.68 21.57 0.11
CA ARG A 302 -4.92 23.02 -0.01
C ARG A 302 -5.14 23.42 -1.46
N GLN A 303 -4.39 22.83 -2.40
CA GLN A 303 -4.55 23.09 -3.82
C GLN A 303 -5.86 22.51 -4.35
N VAL A 304 -6.18 21.25 -4.03
CA VAL A 304 -7.47 20.62 -4.40
C VAL A 304 -8.64 21.46 -3.85
N HIS A 305 -8.56 21.88 -2.59
CA HIS A 305 -9.59 22.75 -2.01
C HIS A 305 -9.67 24.12 -2.70
N LYS A 306 -8.55 24.68 -3.18
CA LYS A 306 -8.54 25.97 -3.88
C LYS A 306 -9.23 25.86 -5.23
N GLU A 307 -8.94 24.80 -5.98
CA GLU A 307 -9.47 24.55 -7.32
C GLU A 307 -10.96 24.20 -7.29
N PHE A 308 -11.35 23.26 -6.42
CA PHE A 308 -12.71 22.72 -6.41
C PHE A 308 -13.54 23.36 -5.30
N LYS A 309 -14.40 24.33 -5.64
CA LYS A 309 -15.33 25.01 -4.73
C LYS A 309 -16.78 24.53 -4.85
N ASP A 310 -17.09 23.85 -5.94
CA ASP A 310 -18.43 23.48 -6.41
C ASP A 310 -18.85 22.05 -6.04
N ARG A 311 -17.90 21.17 -5.69
CA ARG A 311 -18.17 19.75 -5.34
C ARG A 311 -17.83 19.39 -3.90
N PRO A 312 -18.44 18.35 -3.31
CA PRO A 312 -18.02 17.82 -2.03
C PRO A 312 -16.62 17.21 -2.08
N ILE A 313 -15.87 17.37 -0.97
CA ILE A 313 -14.54 16.77 -0.81
C ILE A 313 -14.53 16.01 0.52
N LEU A 314 -14.32 14.69 0.47
CA LEU A 314 -14.15 13.80 1.61
C LEU A 314 -12.70 13.30 1.66
N ILE A 315 -12.03 13.46 2.79
CA ILE A 315 -10.69 12.92 3.02
C ILE A 315 -10.80 11.91 4.17
N VAL A 316 -10.56 10.64 3.87
CA VAL A 316 -10.58 9.57 4.87
C VAL A 316 -9.29 9.64 5.69
N LEU A 317 -9.42 9.61 7.02
CA LEU A 317 -8.30 9.68 7.95
C LEU A 317 -7.97 8.28 8.47
N GLN A 318 -6.71 7.88 8.34
CA GLN A 318 -6.25 6.56 8.75
C GLN A 318 -5.15 6.68 9.80
N PRO A 319 -5.47 6.56 11.11
CA PRO A 319 -4.53 6.84 12.20
C PRO A 319 -3.33 5.88 12.23
N HIS A 320 -3.57 4.61 11.90
CA HIS A 320 -2.58 3.54 11.87
C HIS A 320 -1.50 3.69 10.78
N ILE A 321 -1.70 4.60 9.81
CA ILE A 321 -0.70 4.95 8.78
C ILE A 321 -0.27 6.42 8.83
N SER A 322 -0.68 7.16 9.87
CA SER A 322 -0.44 8.60 10.04
C SER A 322 0.45 8.92 11.26
N GLN A 323 1.07 7.90 11.86
CA GLN A 323 1.84 7.98 13.12
C GLN A 323 1.05 8.55 14.30
N ASP A 324 -0.28 8.39 14.30
CA ASP A 324 -1.12 8.92 15.37
C ASP A 324 -1.15 7.96 16.57
N ILE A 325 -0.01 7.85 17.28
CA ILE A 325 0.19 6.88 18.36
C ILE A 325 -0.79 7.04 19.53
N PHE A 326 -1.38 8.23 19.68
CA PHE A 326 -2.34 8.54 20.73
C PHE A 326 -3.78 8.15 20.35
N HIS A 327 -4.00 7.78 19.09
CA HIS A 327 -5.29 7.33 18.63
C HIS A 327 -5.60 5.92 19.17
N PRO A 328 -6.82 5.66 19.71
CA PRO A 328 -7.17 4.34 20.28
C PRO A 328 -7.02 3.18 19.30
N ARG A 329 -7.24 3.44 18.01
CA ARG A 329 -7.10 2.46 16.91
C ARG A 329 -5.74 2.45 16.21
N PHE A 330 -4.72 3.10 16.77
CA PHE A 330 -3.40 3.20 16.14
C PHE A 330 -2.79 1.84 15.75
N LEU A 331 -2.93 0.83 16.62
CA LEU A 331 -2.48 -0.56 16.36
C LEU A 331 -3.61 -1.50 15.92
N GLN A 332 -4.78 -0.95 15.56
CA GLN A 332 -5.98 -1.71 15.20
C GLN A 332 -6.53 -1.23 13.85
N PRO A 333 -5.78 -1.43 12.76
CA PRO A 333 -6.25 -1.11 11.41
C PRO A 333 -7.56 -1.85 11.12
N MET A 334 -8.43 -1.22 10.33
CA MET A 334 -9.65 -1.87 9.85
C MET A 334 -9.30 -2.88 8.75
N SER A 335 -10.04 -3.99 8.71
CA SER A 335 -9.93 -4.96 7.62
C SER A 335 -10.47 -4.40 6.30
N ARG A 336 -10.20 -5.10 5.18
CA ARG A 336 -10.80 -4.81 3.87
C ARG A 336 -12.32 -4.63 3.97
N ARG A 337 -13.01 -5.67 4.46
CA ARG A 337 -14.48 -5.72 4.55
C ARG A 337 -15.05 -4.60 5.42
N GLU A 338 -14.41 -4.31 6.56
CA GLU A 338 -14.85 -3.20 7.40
C GLU A 338 -14.66 -1.85 6.69
N THR A 339 -13.53 -1.65 6.04
CA THR A 339 -13.20 -0.37 5.40
C THR A 339 -14.11 -0.10 4.20
N SER A 340 -14.27 -1.07 3.29
CA SER A 340 -15.10 -0.92 2.10
C SER A 340 -16.57 -0.75 2.47
N LYS A 341 -17.10 -1.60 3.37
CA LYS A 341 -18.50 -1.52 3.81
C LYS A 341 -18.82 -0.19 4.49
N ARG A 342 -17.97 0.26 5.42
CA ARG A 342 -18.20 1.54 6.11
C ARG A 342 -18.07 2.75 5.19
N LEU A 343 -17.14 2.72 4.24
CA LEU A 343 -17.00 3.81 3.27
C LEU A 343 -18.18 3.83 2.29
N ALA A 344 -18.65 2.68 1.82
CA ALA A 344 -19.86 2.57 1.00
C ALA A 344 -21.10 3.09 1.74
N HIS A 345 -21.29 2.67 2.99
CA HIS A 345 -22.39 3.16 3.84
C HIS A 345 -22.30 4.67 4.07
N LEU A 346 -21.11 5.21 4.29
CA LEU A 346 -20.91 6.66 4.43
C LEU A 346 -21.27 7.40 3.13
N ILE A 347 -20.83 6.93 1.97
CA ILE A 347 -21.17 7.51 0.67
C ILE A 347 -22.70 7.52 0.47
N HIS A 348 -23.36 6.43 0.83
CA HIS A 348 -24.81 6.33 0.77
C HIS A 348 -25.51 7.28 1.77
N ALA A 349 -25.06 7.32 3.03
CA ALA A 349 -25.60 8.20 4.07
C ALA A 349 -25.45 9.69 3.71
N LEU A 350 -24.46 10.04 2.90
CA LEU A 350 -24.26 11.38 2.36
C LEU A 350 -25.14 11.68 1.13
N GLY A 351 -25.92 10.71 0.65
CA GLY A 351 -26.77 10.82 -0.53
C GLY A 351 -25.98 10.88 -1.84
N TRP A 352 -24.72 10.43 -1.85
CA TRP A 352 -23.84 10.46 -3.03
C TRP A 352 -24.03 9.23 -3.93
N SER A 353 -24.79 8.25 -3.46
CA SER A 353 -25.29 7.11 -4.22
C SER A 353 -26.70 6.75 -3.77
N ARG A 354 -27.52 6.21 -4.69
CA ARG A 354 -28.94 5.90 -4.43
C ARG A 354 -29.22 4.46 -3.97
N TYR A 355 -28.21 3.67 -3.61
CA TYR A 355 -28.40 2.23 -3.35
C TYR A 355 -27.80 1.73 -2.03
N LEU A 356 -28.53 0.86 -1.32
CA LEU A 356 -27.97 -0.23 -0.49
C LEU A 356 -28.87 -1.48 -0.47
N GLU A 357 -28.22 -2.61 -0.80
CA GLU A 357 -28.43 -4.02 -0.44
C GLU A 357 -29.81 -4.68 -0.67
N GLN A 358 -29.89 -5.47 -1.76
CA GLN A 358 -30.66 -6.72 -1.83
C GLN A 358 -30.00 -7.79 -0.96
N ASP A 359 -30.76 -8.30 0.01
CA ASP A 359 -30.70 -9.71 0.35
C ASP A 359 -31.44 -10.51 -0.76
N GLY A 360 -30.68 -11.05 -1.71
CA GLY A 360 -30.95 -12.40 -2.24
C GLY A 360 -32.08 -12.66 -3.26
N SER A 361 -32.70 -11.68 -3.91
CA SER A 361 -33.53 -11.96 -5.11
C SER A 361 -33.65 -10.77 -6.06
N GLU A 362 -32.95 -10.81 -7.19
CA GLU A 362 -33.06 -9.81 -8.27
C GLU A 362 -34.32 -10.02 -9.11
N SER A 363 -35.16 -9.00 -9.18
CA SER A 363 -36.32 -8.88 -10.07
C SER A 363 -35.96 -8.15 -11.39
N GLU A 364 -36.74 -8.35 -12.46
CA GLU A 364 -36.47 -7.77 -13.79
C GLU A 364 -36.63 -6.23 -13.87
N GLU A 365 -37.23 -5.60 -12.86
CA GLU A 365 -37.31 -4.14 -12.75
C GLU A 365 -35.98 -3.54 -12.25
N GLU A 366 -35.24 -4.25 -11.38
CA GLU A 366 -33.97 -3.79 -10.82
C GLU A 366 -32.81 -3.82 -11.83
N LYS A 367 -32.88 -4.69 -12.85
CA LYS A 367 -31.95 -4.65 -13.99
C LYS A 367 -32.11 -3.38 -14.81
N ARG A 368 -33.34 -2.91 -15.01
CA ARG A 368 -33.63 -1.68 -15.76
C ARG A 368 -33.18 -0.44 -15.00
N ASP A 369 -33.36 -0.38 -13.68
CA ASP A 369 -32.86 0.73 -12.87
C ASP A 369 -31.32 0.75 -12.82
N SER A 370 -30.64 -0.39 -12.82
CA SER A 370 -29.16 -0.46 -12.89
C SER A 370 -28.56 0.10 -14.19
N GLU A 371 -29.24 -0.08 -15.34
CA GLU A 371 -28.87 0.56 -16.60
C GLU A 371 -29.17 2.06 -16.57
N THR A 372 -30.27 2.46 -15.94
CA THR A 372 -30.70 3.86 -15.85
C THR A 372 -29.84 4.68 -14.88
N ASP A 373 -29.30 4.06 -13.81
CA ASP A 373 -28.41 4.72 -12.84
C ASP A 373 -26.95 4.80 -13.36
N ARG A 374 -26.52 3.84 -14.20
CA ARG A 374 -25.30 4.01 -15.02
C ARG A 374 -25.39 5.24 -15.93
N LEU A 375 -26.60 5.61 -16.34
CA LEU A 375 -26.91 6.80 -17.12
C LEU A 375 -27.12 8.06 -16.26
N SER A 376 -27.39 7.94 -14.94
CA SER A 376 -27.78 9.07 -14.07
C SER A 376 -26.62 9.87 -13.46
N GLY A 377 -25.38 9.36 -13.52
CA GLY A 377 -24.19 10.10 -13.07
C GLY A 377 -23.94 10.12 -11.55
N ASN A 378 -24.75 9.40 -10.77
CA ASN A 378 -24.60 9.22 -9.31
C ASN A 378 -23.36 8.36 -8.97
N GLY A 379 -22.62 8.74 -7.93
CA GLY A 379 -21.40 8.06 -7.48
C GLY A 379 -20.26 9.05 -7.21
N VAL A 380 -19.07 8.52 -6.91
CA VAL A 380 -17.93 9.34 -6.47
C VAL A 380 -16.73 9.22 -7.41
N THR A 381 -15.89 10.24 -7.42
CA THR A 381 -14.51 10.15 -7.91
C THR A 381 -13.61 9.72 -6.75
N LEU A 382 -12.88 8.61 -6.90
CA LEU A 382 -11.84 8.22 -5.94
C LEU A 382 -10.47 8.68 -6.43
N LEU A 383 -9.74 9.39 -5.57
CA LEU A 383 -8.33 9.70 -5.74
C LEU A 383 -7.53 9.03 -4.64
N SER A 384 -6.58 8.18 -5.02
CA SER A 384 -5.75 7.47 -4.06
C SER A 384 -4.27 7.62 -4.37
N HIS A 385 -3.46 7.77 -3.33
CA HIS A 385 -2.00 7.77 -3.45
C HIS A 385 -1.35 6.65 -2.64
N SER A 386 -0.35 5.97 -3.21
CA SER A 386 0.47 4.98 -2.51
C SER A 386 -0.42 3.97 -1.78
N ASN A 387 -0.19 3.68 -0.49
CA ASN A 387 -1.01 2.77 0.32
C ASN A 387 -2.52 3.10 0.36
N GLY A 388 -2.93 4.34 0.08
CA GLY A 388 -4.35 4.68 -0.08
C GLY A 388 -5.03 3.92 -1.22
N SER A 389 -4.25 3.44 -2.19
CA SER A 389 -4.73 2.58 -3.27
C SER A 389 -5.27 1.24 -2.78
N TYR A 390 -4.87 0.74 -1.61
CA TYR A 390 -5.48 -0.48 -1.04
C TYR A 390 -6.95 -0.28 -0.73
N ALA A 391 -7.30 0.79 -0.03
CA ALA A 391 -8.71 1.12 0.24
C ALA A 391 -9.49 1.40 -1.06
N HIS A 392 -8.83 1.98 -2.07
CA HIS A 392 -9.42 2.18 -3.39
C HIS A 392 -9.71 0.83 -4.07
N ALA A 393 -8.75 -0.09 -4.08
CA ALA A 393 -8.91 -1.44 -4.62
C ALA A 393 -10.02 -2.21 -3.93
N TRP A 394 -10.14 -2.08 -2.60
CA TRP A 394 -11.21 -2.69 -1.83
C TRP A 394 -12.59 -2.15 -2.23
N MET A 395 -12.72 -0.84 -2.45
CA MET A 395 -13.97 -0.24 -2.96
C MET A 395 -14.32 -0.74 -4.35
N LEU A 396 -13.35 -0.86 -5.26
CA LEU A 396 -13.58 -1.36 -6.61
C LEU A 396 -13.99 -2.84 -6.64
N LYS A 397 -13.44 -3.66 -5.74
CA LYS A 397 -13.82 -5.07 -5.63
C LYS A 397 -15.20 -5.26 -5.00
N ASP A 398 -15.48 -4.53 -3.93
CA ASP A 398 -16.68 -4.79 -3.11
C ASP A 398 -17.89 -3.95 -3.56
N PHE A 399 -17.65 -2.72 -4.05
CA PHE A 399 -18.69 -1.76 -4.44
C PHE A 399 -18.33 -0.98 -5.73
N PRO A 400 -18.02 -1.66 -6.86
CA PRO A 400 -17.55 -1.00 -8.09
C PRO A 400 -18.52 0.05 -8.64
N HIS A 401 -19.83 -0.16 -8.45
CA HIS A 401 -20.88 0.73 -8.93
C HIS A 401 -20.90 2.11 -8.23
N LEU A 402 -20.31 2.24 -7.04
CA LEU A 402 -20.20 3.53 -6.33
C LEU A 402 -19.10 4.42 -6.91
N VAL A 403 -18.14 3.84 -7.64
CA VAL A 403 -16.96 4.53 -8.13
C VAL A 403 -17.11 4.80 -9.62
N THR A 404 -17.37 6.06 -9.97
CA THR A 404 -17.61 6.46 -11.36
C THR A 404 -16.36 6.96 -12.06
N ARG A 405 -15.35 7.41 -11.30
CA ARG A 405 -14.03 7.82 -11.81
C ARG A 405 -12.93 7.43 -10.81
N SER A 406 -11.78 7.00 -11.34
CA SER A 406 -10.65 6.51 -10.55
C SER A 406 -9.34 7.22 -10.93
N CYS A 407 -8.72 7.89 -9.96
CA CYS A 407 -7.40 8.51 -10.08
C CYS A 407 -6.42 7.79 -9.16
N PHE A 408 -5.40 7.18 -9.75
CA PHE A 408 -4.35 6.48 -9.03
C PHE A 408 -3.03 7.25 -9.16
N VAL A 409 -2.42 7.59 -8.03
CA VAL A 409 -1.11 8.24 -7.98
C VAL A 409 -0.13 7.30 -7.29
N ASP A 410 0.88 6.82 -8.01
CA ASP A 410 1.85 5.82 -7.56
C ASP A 410 1.19 4.65 -6.79
N PRO A 411 0.18 3.97 -7.38
CA PRO A 411 -0.57 2.91 -6.73
C PRO A 411 0.30 1.69 -6.40
N VAL A 412 0.18 1.18 -5.17
CA VAL A 412 0.94 0.01 -4.68
C VAL A 412 0.15 -1.30 -4.75
N THR A 413 -0.95 -1.30 -5.50
CA THR A 413 -1.86 -2.43 -5.71
C THR A 413 -1.50 -3.29 -6.92
N PHE A 414 -0.91 -2.70 -7.96
CA PHE A 414 -0.55 -3.39 -9.20
C PHE A 414 0.75 -4.18 -9.05
N CYS A 415 0.79 -5.37 -9.66
CA CYS A 415 1.95 -6.27 -9.65
C CYS A 415 2.51 -6.55 -8.24
N SER A 416 1.69 -6.37 -7.20
CA SER A 416 2.14 -6.51 -5.80
C SER A 416 2.56 -7.95 -5.47
N TRP A 417 2.02 -8.93 -6.22
CA TRP A 417 2.42 -10.34 -6.17
C TRP A 417 3.84 -10.61 -6.69
N GLU A 418 4.49 -9.66 -7.40
CA GLU A 418 5.89 -9.81 -7.84
C GLU A 418 6.91 -9.49 -6.72
N GLY A 419 6.46 -8.88 -5.62
CA GLY A 419 7.26 -8.72 -4.39
C GLY A 419 8.17 -7.50 -4.34
N ASP A 420 8.21 -6.63 -5.37
CA ASP A 420 9.09 -5.45 -5.37
C ASP A 420 8.76 -4.46 -4.25
N ILE A 421 7.48 -4.19 -3.97
CA ILE A 421 7.09 -3.30 -2.88
C ILE A 421 7.52 -3.85 -1.53
N ALA A 422 7.22 -5.12 -1.26
CA ALA A 422 7.65 -5.79 -0.04
C ALA A 422 9.17 -5.70 0.12
N ARG A 423 9.92 -6.06 -0.93
CA ARG A 423 11.37 -6.02 -0.92
C ARG A 423 11.89 -4.61 -0.67
N ASN A 424 11.52 -3.64 -1.52
CA ASN A 424 12.10 -2.30 -1.51
C ASN A 424 11.73 -1.51 -0.25
N PHE A 425 10.51 -1.70 0.27
CA PHE A 425 10.02 -0.98 1.44
C PHE A 425 10.44 -1.63 2.77
N LEU A 426 10.37 -2.97 2.88
CA LEU A 426 10.52 -3.68 4.16
C LEU A 426 11.84 -4.45 4.31
N TYR A 427 12.42 -4.99 3.25
CA TYR A 427 13.58 -5.89 3.37
C TYR A 427 14.90 -5.28 2.88
N LYS A 428 14.86 -4.41 1.87
CA LYS A 428 16.05 -3.80 1.27
C LYS A 428 16.75 -2.90 2.27
N THR A 429 18.04 -3.14 2.49
CA THR A 429 18.90 -2.26 3.28
C THR A 429 19.02 -0.89 2.60
N PRO A 430 18.76 0.22 3.28
CA PRO A 430 18.92 1.55 2.69
C PRO A 430 20.39 1.85 2.41
N THR A 431 20.64 2.38 1.22
CA THR A 431 21.97 2.71 0.69
C THR A 431 22.08 4.18 0.28
N THR A 432 20.96 4.86 0.12
CA THR A 432 20.86 6.29 -0.19
C THR A 432 20.16 7.08 0.90
N GLY A 433 20.30 8.41 0.88
CA GLY A 433 19.60 9.31 1.80
C GLY A 433 18.08 9.16 1.75
N PRO A 434 17.42 9.26 0.57
CA PRO A 434 15.97 9.07 0.45
C PRO A 434 15.49 7.70 0.95
N GLU A 435 16.21 6.61 0.64
CA GLU A 435 15.90 5.28 1.16
C GLU A 435 15.96 5.23 2.68
N LEU A 436 16.95 5.89 3.30
CA LEU A 436 17.08 5.97 4.75
C LEU A 436 15.95 6.82 5.36
N VAL A 437 15.52 7.91 4.71
CA VAL A 437 14.35 8.68 5.14
C VAL A 437 13.10 7.82 5.12
N VAL A 438 12.82 7.11 4.03
CA VAL A 438 11.65 6.22 3.95
C VAL A 438 11.74 5.10 4.99
N ARG A 439 12.90 4.46 5.11
CA ARG A 439 13.13 3.41 6.12
C ARG A 439 12.93 3.93 7.53
N TYR A 440 13.56 5.04 7.90
CA TYR A 440 13.52 5.56 9.26
C TYR A 440 12.23 6.26 9.56
N PHE A 441 11.58 7.03 8.67
CA PHE A 441 10.37 7.81 9.00
C PHE A 441 9.06 7.09 8.66
N VAL A 442 9.06 6.09 7.78
CA VAL A 442 7.82 5.44 7.31
C VAL A 442 7.87 3.94 7.61
N GLY A 443 8.77 3.19 6.97
CA GLY A 443 8.74 1.71 7.00
C GLY A 443 8.99 1.07 8.37
N SER A 444 9.75 1.71 9.26
CA SER A 444 10.04 1.22 10.62
C SER A 444 9.27 1.93 11.73
N GLU A 445 8.27 2.74 11.37
CA GLU A 445 7.33 3.34 12.31
C GLU A 445 6.39 2.28 12.89
N LEU A 446 6.04 2.39 14.17
CA LEU A 446 5.35 1.34 14.92
C LEU A 446 3.97 0.97 14.31
N GLY A 447 3.14 1.96 13.97
CA GLY A 447 1.81 1.73 13.40
C GLY A 447 1.89 1.17 11.98
N ILE A 448 2.75 1.77 11.15
CA ILE A 448 2.98 1.34 9.77
C ILE A 448 3.59 -0.08 9.72
N ALA A 449 4.60 -0.36 10.54
CA ALA A 449 5.20 -1.68 10.63
C ALA A 449 4.20 -2.72 11.14
N ASN A 450 3.34 -2.36 12.10
CA ASN A 450 2.22 -3.23 12.51
C ASN A 450 1.29 -3.53 11.33
N LEU A 451 0.89 -2.53 10.54
CA LEU A 451 0.06 -2.75 9.36
C LEU A 451 0.76 -3.69 8.34
N MET A 452 2.00 -3.38 7.97
CA MET A 452 2.72 -4.07 6.90
C MET A 452 3.23 -5.47 7.28
N HIS A 453 3.56 -5.71 8.55
CA HIS A 453 4.06 -7.00 9.03
C HIS A 453 3.03 -7.83 9.80
N LYS A 454 1.83 -7.32 10.12
CA LYS A 454 0.84 -8.12 10.88
C LYS A 454 -0.54 -8.12 10.28
N HIS A 455 -0.84 -7.15 9.42
CA HIS A 455 -2.16 -6.98 8.81
C HIS A 455 -2.12 -6.95 7.28
N PHE A 456 -0.96 -7.20 6.69
CA PHE A 456 -0.82 -7.23 5.24
C PHE A 456 -1.50 -8.48 4.67
N ASP A 457 -2.41 -8.24 3.74
CA ASP A 457 -3.09 -9.26 2.95
C ASP A 457 -2.89 -8.94 1.47
N TRP A 458 -1.94 -9.62 0.85
CA TRP A 458 -1.57 -9.37 -0.54
C TRP A 458 -2.75 -9.60 -1.50
N SER A 459 -3.62 -10.57 -1.21
CA SER A 459 -4.73 -10.95 -2.10
C SER A 459 -5.85 -9.91 -2.09
N SER A 460 -6.17 -9.38 -0.91
CA SER A 460 -7.09 -8.25 -0.77
C SER A 460 -6.51 -6.98 -1.37
N ASN A 461 -5.21 -6.76 -1.23
CA ASN A 461 -4.50 -5.54 -1.66
C ASN A 461 -4.18 -5.49 -3.16
N ALA A 462 -4.00 -6.63 -3.82
CA ALA A 462 -3.72 -6.68 -5.25
C ALA A 462 -4.93 -6.18 -6.05
N LEU A 463 -4.75 -5.25 -6.97
CA LEU A 463 -5.81 -4.80 -7.87
C LEU A 463 -5.55 -5.34 -9.27
N TRP A 464 -6.51 -6.10 -9.79
CA TRP A 464 -6.47 -6.60 -11.15
C TRP A 464 -7.09 -5.57 -12.10
N TYR A 465 -6.61 -5.53 -13.34
CA TYR A 465 -7.15 -4.64 -14.38
C TYR A 465 -8.67 -4.81 -14.54
N GLU A 466 -9.16 -6.05 -14.48
CA GLU A 466 -10.58 -6.39 -14.66
C GLU A 466 -11.47 -5.84 -13.55
N ASP A 467 -10.89 -5.56 -12.38
CA ASP A 467 -11.62 -5.01 -11.25
C ASP A 467 -11.82 -3.48 -11.39
N ILE A 468 -11.26 -2.83 -12.43
CA ILE A 468 -11.32 -1.38 -12.63
C ILE A 468 -12.39 -1.04 -13.69
N PRO A 469 -13.52 -0.44 -13.28
CA PRO A 469 -14.53 0.03 -14.22
C PRO A 469 -13.95 1.08 -15.18
N ASN A 470 -14.20 0.91 -16.48
CA ASN A 470 -13.77 1.87 -17.51
C ASN A 470 -12.25 2.16 -17.49
N ALA A 471 -11.42 1.16 -17.20
CA ALA A 471 -9.96 1.32 -17.06
C ALA A 471 -9.27 1.94 -18.28
N ARG A 472 -9.81 1.71 -19.50
CA ARG A 472 -9.28 2.25 -20.76
C ARG A 472 -9.80 3.64 -21.11
N ASP A 473 -10.87 4.10 -20.47
CA ASP A 473 -11.46 5.41 -20.77
C ASP A 473 -10.67 6.49 -20.00
N PRO A 474 -9.86 7.33 -20.68
CA PRO A 474 -9.06 8.36 -20.01
C PRO A 474 -9.91 9.43 -19.33
N SER A 475 -11.20 9.57 -19.69
CA SER A 475 -12.12 10.48 -18.99
C SER A 475 -12.59 9.91 -17.65
N LYS A 476 -12.54 8.59 -17.46
CA LYS A 476 -13.01 7.89 -16.26
C LYS A 476 -11.88 7.39 -15.37
N THR A 477 -10.74 7.01 -15.95
CA THR A 477 -9.61 6.46 -15.21
C THR A 477 -8.30 7.12 -15.61
N ILE A 478 -7.48 7.50 -14.62
CA ILE A 478 -6.11 7.98 -14.84
C ILE A 478 -5.13 7.32 -13.86
N PHE A 479 -3.94 7.00 -14.37
CA PHE A 479 -2.80 6.47 -13.62
C PHE A 479 -1.64 7.45 -13.73
N LEU A 480 -1.12 7.92 -12.60
CA LEU A 480 0.05 8.78 -12.52
C LEU A 480 1.19 8.01 -11.86
N LEU A 481 2.34 7.93 -12.53
CA LEU A 481 3.47 7.11 -12.11
C LEU A 481 4.79 7.91 -12.13
N GLY A 482 5.61 7.76 -11.09
CA GLY A 482 7.00 8.19 -11.07
C GLY A 482 7.95 7.15 -11.68
N GLY A 483 8.70 7.50 -12.71
CA GLY A 483 9.63 6.60 -13.40
C GLY A 483 10.82 6.15 -12.54
N LYS A 484 11.27 7.00 -11.60
CA LYS A 484 12.34 6.71 -10.62
C LYS A 484 11.79 6.40 -9.23
N ASP A 485 10.60 5.82 -9.16
CA ASP A 485 10.02 5.37 -7.92
C ASP A 485 10.94 4.34 -7.23
N GLY A 486 11.34 4.64 -5.99
CA GLY A 486 12.22 3.76 -5.20
C GLY A 486 11.50 2.58 -4.55
N LEU A 487 10.17 2.55 -4.62
CA LEU A 487 9.28 1.55 -4.05
C LEU A 487 8.68 0.66 -5.15
N LEU A 488 8.02 1.27 -6.14
CA LEU A 488 7.39 0.57 -7.26
C LEU A 488 8.39 0.24 -8.36
N HIS A 489 8.17 -0.87 -9.06
CA HIS A 489 8.80 -1.11 -10.35
C HIS A 489 7.93 -0.53 -11.46
N THR A 490 8.06 0.77 -11.71
CA THR A 490 7.16 1.52 -12.62
C THR A 490 7.08 0.92 -14.01
N GLU A 491 8.19 0.47 -14.59
CA GLU A 491 8.20 -0.20 -15.89
C GLU A 491 7.35 -1.49 -15.91
N ARG A 492 7.32 -2.28 -14.82
CA ARG A 492 6.45 -3.48 -14.72
C ARG A 492 4.98 -3.08 -14.69
N VAL A 493 4.64 -2.05 -13.94
CA VAL A 493 3.26 -1.53 -13.86
C VAL A 493 2.83 -0.97 -15.21
N LEU A 494 3.68 -0.20 -15.90
CA LEU A 494 3.43 0.28 -17.25
C LEU A 494 3.23 -0.86 -18.23
N LYS A 495 4.12 -1.87 -18.23
CA LYS A 495 3.98 -3.06 -19.08
C LYS A 495 2.65 -3.78 -18.81
N TYR A 496 2.26 -3.92 -17.54
CA TYR A 496 1.00 -4.52 -17.15
C TYR A 496 -0.22 -3.71 -17.64
N LEU A 497 -0.23 -2.39 -17.47
CA LEU A 497 -1.35 -1.56 -17.91
C LEU A 497 -1.44 -1.48 -19.45
N HIS A 498 -0.31 -1.35 -20.13
CA HIS A 498 -0.25 -1.31 -21.60
C HIS A 498 -0.67 -2.64 -22.22
N SER A 499 -0.28 -3.79 -21.64
CA SER A 499 -0.72 -5.09 -22.13
C SER A 499 -2.24 -5.24 -22.06
N HIS A 500 -2.89 -4.55 -21.12
CA HIS A 500 -4.35 -4.49 -21.00
C HIS A 500 -4.99 -3.34 -21.81
N GLY A 501 -4.24 -2.66 -22.69
CA GLY A 501 -4.74 -1.63 -23.59
C GLY A 501 -4.97 -0.26 -22.96
N VAL A 502 -4.42 0.01 -21.77
CA VAL A 502 -4.43 1.34 -21.17
C VAL A 502 -3.24 2.14 -21.73
N ARG A 503 -3.48 3.21 -22.51
CA ARG A 503 -2.41 4.12 -22.97
C ARG A 503 -2.73 5.58 -22.67
N LYS A 504 -3.84 6.10 -23.21
CA LYS A 504 -4.24 7.52 -23.02
C LYS A 504 -4.49 7.91 -21.56
N GLY A 505 -4.88 6.95 -20.71
CA GLY A 505 -5.14 7.17 -19.27
C GLY A 505 -3.90 7.10 -18.39
N ILE A 506 -2.68 7.18 -18.95
CA ILE A 506 -1.42 7.08 -18.18
C ILE A 506 -0.61 8.37 -18.34
N TRP A 507 -0.19 8.91 -17.21
CA TRP A 507 0.83 9.93 -17.12
C TRP A 507 2.03 9.37 -16.36
N CYS A 508 3.22 9.46 -16.96
CA CYS A 508 4.46 8.99 -16.34
C CYS A 508 5.51 10.09 -16.42
N ASP A 509 6.09 10.48 -15.28
CA ASP A 509 7.27 11.35 -15.21
C ASP A 509 8.51 10.46 -15.13
N PRO A 510 9.35 10.35 -16.18
CA PRO A 510 10.52 9.46 -16.17
C PRO A 510 11.50 9.73 -15.03
N GLU A 511 11.55 10.97 -14.54
CA GLU A 511 12.42 11.41 -13.46
C GLU A 511 11.69 11.50 -12.11
N GLY A 512 10.38 11.27 -12.11
CA GLY A 512 9.50 11.39 -10.96
C GLY A 512 9.82 10.36 -9.88
N LEU A 513 9.91 10.83 -8.64
CA LEU A 513 9.98 9.99 -7.45
C LEU A 513 8.57 9.64 -6.93
N HIS A 514 8.49 8.65 -6.05
CA HIS A 514 7.23 8.26 -5.39
C HIS A 514 6.54 9.46 -4.71
N GLY A 515 5.29 9.73 -5.09
CA GLY A 515 4.47 10.83 -4.58
C GLY A 515 4.81 12.21 -5.14
N GLN A 516 5.79 12.30 -6.05
CA GLN A 516 6.22 13.59 -6.63
C GLN A 516 5.09 14.26 -7.42
N ALA A 517 4.19 13.49 -8.03
CA ALA A 517 3.03 14.01 -8.74
C ALA A 517 2.08 14.82 -7.84
N LEU A 518 2.12 14.66 -6.52
CA LEU A 518 1.29 15.43 -5.59
C LEU A 518 1.91 16.78 -5.19
N LEU A 519 3.18 17.04 -5.54
CA LEU A 519 3.87 18.26 -5.16
C LEU A 519 3.27 19.48 -5.88
N THR A 520 2.98 20.53 -5.10
CA THR A 520 2.37 21.74 -5.62
C THR A 520 3.28 22.43 -6.64
N GLY A 521 2.72 22.78 -7.80
CA GLY A 521 3.45 23.45 -8.89
C GLY A 521 4.14 22.51 -9.88
N GLY A 522 4.10 21.19 -9.67
CA GLY A 522 4.59 20.21 -10.64
C GLY A 522 3.56 19.86 -11.72
N GLU A 523 4.05 19.33 -12.85
CA GLU A 523 3.22 18.85 -13.98
C GLU A 523 2.23 17.74 -13.54
N GLY A 524 2.65 16.84 -12.65
CA GLY A 524 1.75 15.79 -12.13
C GLY A 524 0.54 16.36 -11.38
N MET A 525 0.76 17.39 -10.56
CA MET A 525 -0.32 18.04 -9.82
C MET A 525 -1.27 18.76 -10.78
N LYS A 526 -0.73 19.45 -11.78
CA LYS A 526 -1.53 20.08 -12.83
C LYS A 526 -2.39 19.04 -13.57
N THR A 527 -1.79 17.93 -13.96
CA THR A 527 -2.48 16.81 -14.63
C THR A 527 -3.63 16.26 -13.77
N ILE A 528 -3.39 16.08 -12.46
CA ILE A 528 -4.45 15.65 -11.52
C ILE A 528 -5.62 16.64 -11.50
N LEU A 529 -5.32 17.94 -11.37
CA LEU A 529 -6.35 18.97 -11.27
C LEU A 529 -7.13 19.16 -12.57
N GLU A 530 -6.47 19.09 -13.73
CA GLU A 530 -7.12 19.19 -15.04
C GLU A 530 -8.02 17.98 -15.32
N TRP A 531 -7.61 16.79 -14.85
CA TRP A 531 -8.41 15.59 -14.99
C TRP A 531 -9.63 15.58 -14.07
N LEU A 532 -9.49 16.05 -12.82
CA LEU A 532 -10.55 16.06 -11.81
C LEU A 532 -11.72 16.99 -12.16
#